data_AF-A0A2R6AKE5-F1
#
_entry.id   AF-A0A2R6AKE5-F1
#
_cell.length_a   1.000
_cell.length_b   1.000
_cell.length_c   1.000
_cell.angle_alpha   90.00
_cell.angle_beta   90.00
_cell.angle_gamma   90.00
#
_symmetry.space_group_name_H-M   'P 1'
#
loop_
_entity.id
_entity.type
_entity.pdbx_description
1 polymer ?
#
loop_
_entity_poly.entity_id
_entity_poly.type
_entity_poly.pdbx_seq_one_letter_code
_entity_poly.pdbx_strand_id
1 'polypeptide(L)' 'GINKGLTLEDRVFRCPFCGFTLDRDLNASLVLLKRAGWVPPAVPVELRPIPPLPSLGLKRRQGVALKQEAPPFKAG' A
#
# COMPACT_ATOMS: atom_id res chain seq x y z
N GLY A 1 10.87 11.12 -24.09
CA GLY A 1 10.47 10.89 -22.68
C GLY A 1 10.60 9.42 -22.41
N ILE A 2 11.31 9.07 -21.35
CA ILE A 2 11.48 7.66 -20.92
C ILE A 2 10.11 7.04 -20.61
N ASN A 3 9.93 5.77 -21.00
CA ASN A 3 8.76 4.94 -20.69
C ASN A 3 7.41 5.39 -21.31
N LYS A 4 7.41 5.93 -22.53
CA LYS A 4 6.16 6.14 -23.28
C LYS A 4 5.75 4.84 -23.95
N GLY A 5 4.60 4.27 -23.56
CA GLY A 5 3.99 3.09 -24.23
C GLY A 5 4.09 1.75 -23.48
N LEU A 6 4.45 1.75 -22.19
CA LEU A 6 4.43 0.51 -21.39
C LEU A 6 3.00 0.05 -21.09
N THR A 7 2.73 -1.24 -21.26
CA THR A 7 1.47 -1.90 -20.91
C THR A 7 1.50 -2.41 -19.46
N LEU A 8 0.40 -2.99 -18.98
CA LEU A 8 0.37 -3.66 -17.68
C LEU A 8 1.27 -4.91 -17.65
N GLU A 9 1.46 -5.57 -18.78
CA GLU A 9 2.30 -6.78 -18.89
C GLU A 9 3.78 -6.44 -18.71
N ASP A 10 4.20 -5.23 -19.12
CA ASP A 10 5.55 -4.71 -18.90
C ASP A 10 5.86 -4.44 -17.41
N ARG A 11 4.85 -4.48 -16.55
CA ARG A 11 5.00 -4.32 -15.10
C ARG A 11 5.30 -5.65 -14.41
N VAL A 12 5.37 -6.77 -15.12
CA VAL A 12 5.65 -8.07 -14.52
C VAL A 12 7.16 -8.29 -14.37
N PHE A 13 7.61 -8.45 -13.13
CA PHE A 13 8.95 -8.96 -12.82
C PHE A 13 8.98 -10.49 -12.96
N ARG A 14 10.02 -11.02 -13.61
CA ARG A 14 10.35 -12.45 -13.67
C ARG A 14 11.79 -12.68 -13.22
N CYS A 15 11.98 -13.47 -12.17
CA CYS A 15 13.32 -13.84 -11.69
C CYS A 15 13.97 -14.84 -12.66
N PRO A 16 15.16 -14.54 -13.24
CA PRO A 16 15.80 -15.44 -14.20
C PRO A 16 16.39 -16.71 -13.56
N PHE A 17 16.51 -16.75 -12.23
CA PHE A 17 17.14 -17.86 -11.52
C PHE A 17 16.13 -18.89 -10.99
N CYS A 18 14.97 -18.44 -10.53
CA CYS A 18 13.96 -19.32 -9.92
C CYS A 18 12.58 -19.27 -10.57
N GLY A 19 12.38 -18.46 -11.62
CA GLY A 19 11.11 -18.34 -12.33
C GLY A 19 10.00 -17.59 -11.57
N PHE A 20 10.28 -17.08 -10.37
CA PHE A 20 9.33 -16.30 -9.58
C PHE A 20 8.81 -15.10 -10.38
N THR A 21 7.48 -14.94 -10.42
CA THR A 21 6.81 -13.93 -11.23
C THR A 21 5.83 -13.12 -10.38
N LEU A 22 5.90 -11.80 -10.44
CA LEU A 22 5.07 -10.87 -9.67
C LEU A 22 5.00 -9.51 -10.36
N ASP A 23 4.03 -8.65 -10.03
CA ASP A 23 4.14 -7.23 -10.33
C ASP A 23 5.47 -6.64 -9.77
N ARG A 24 6.12 -5.81 -10.59
CA ARG A 24 7.44 -5.23 -10.34
C ARG A 24 7.43 -4.27 -9.16
N ASP A 25 6.38 -3.47 -9.02
CA ASP A 25 6.29 -2.44 -7.99
C ASP A 25 5.98 -3.10 -6.63
N LEU A 26 5.14 -4.15 -6.64
CA LEU A 26 4.97 -5.01 -5.48
C LEU A 26 6.28 -5.73 -5.09
N ASN A 27 7.02 -6.27 -6.06
CA ASN A 27 8.31 -6.94 -5.80
C ASN A 27 9.32 -5.98 -5.18
N ALA A 28 9.43 -4.77 -5.72
CA ALA A 28 10.28 -3.72 -5.17
C ALA A 28 9.90 -3.40 -3.71
N SER A 29 8.61 -3.26 -3.43
CA SER A 29 8.11 -2.99 -2.07
C SER A 29 8.50 -4.11 -1.10
N LEU A 30 8.33 -5.37 -1.49
CA LEU A 30 8.70 -6.53 -0.66
C LEU A 30 10.21 -6.61 -0.41
N VAL A 31 11.04 -6.33 -1.42
CA VAL A 31 12.51 -6.30 -1.28
C VAL A 31 12.94 -5.20 -0.31
N LEU A 32 12.35 -4.01 -0.41
CA LEU A 32 12.63 -2.89 0.48
C LEU A 32 12.24 -3.23 1.93
N LEU A 33 11.02 -3.73 2.15
CA LEU A 33 10.55 -4.16 3.46
C LEU A 33 11.49 -5.21 4.07
N LYS A 34 11.82 -6.26 3.31
CA LYS A 34 12.73 -7.32 3.76
C LYS A 34 14.11 -6.77 4.15
N ARG A 35 14.67 -5.85 3.35
CA ARG A 35 15.98 -5.22 3.64
C ARG A 35 15.94 -4.29 4.83
N ALA A 36 14.78 -3.68 5.11
CA ALA A 36 14.55 -2.88 6.30
C ALA A 36 14.33 -3.74 7.58
N GLY A 37 14.45 -5.07 7.48
CA GLY A 37 14.22 -5.98 8.61
C GLY A 37 12.74 -6.22 8.92
N TRP A 38 11.83 -5.79 8.04
CA TRP A 38 10.41 -6.09 8.20
C TRP A 38 10.15 -7.57 7.92
N VAL A 39 9.42 -8.20 8.85
CA VAL A 39 8.98 -9.59 8.75
C VAL A 39 7.46 -9.58 8.85
N PRO A 40 6.73 -10.24 7.92
CA PRO A 40 5.28 -10.35 8.05
C PRO A 40 4.94 -11.10 9.34
N PRO A 41 3.92 -10.64 10.06
CA PRO A 41 3.52 -11.26 11.32
C PRO A 41 3.01 -12.69 11.05
N ALA A 42 3.44 -13.65 11.89
CA ALA A 42 3.04 -15.06 11.75
C ALA A 42 1.54 -15.30 11.99
N VAL A 43 0.88 -14.35 12.66
CA VAL A 43 -0.56 -14.31 12.89
C VAL A 43 -1.08 -12.94 12.43
N PRO A 44 -2.30 -12.82 11.91
CA PRO A 44 -2.89 -11.52 11.60
C PRO A 44 -2.76 -10.58 12.81
N VAL A 45 -2.19 -9.38 12.60
CA VAL A 45 -1.75 -8.50 13.70
C VAL A 45 -2.89 -7.99 14.55
N GLU A 46 -4.14 -7.98 14.09
CA GLU A 46 -5.33 -7.91 14.95
C GLU A 46 -6.62 -7.87 14.08
N LEU A 47 -7.61 -8.71 14.42
CA LEU A 47 -9.03 -8.40 14.16
C LEU A 47 -9.65 -7.64 15.35
N ARG A 48 -8.81 -7.13 16.26
CA ARG A 48 -9.31 -6.41 17.43
C ARG A 48 -9.67 -4.99 16.99
N PRO A 49 -10.80 -4.45 17.46
CA PRO A 49 -11.15 -3.06 17.18
C PRO A 49 -10.02 -2.15 17.66
N ILE A 50 -9.66 -1.18 16.83
CA ILE A 50 -8.78 -0.08 17.24
C ILE A 50 -9.39 0.52 18.52
N PRO A 51 -8.66 0.56 19.65
CA PRO A 51 -9.21 1.12 20.88
C PRO A 51 -9.61 2.58 20.63
N PRO A 52 -10.71 3.05 21.22
CA PRO A 52 -11.18 4.39 20.98
C PRO A 52 -10.07 5.41 21.26
N LEU A 53 -9.89 6.38 20.36
CA LEU A 53 -8.87 7.45 20.43
C LEU A 53 -8.58 8.01 21.84
N PRO A 54 -9.57 8.26 22.72
CA PRO A 54 -9.29 8.68 24.10
C PRO A 54 -8.40 7.73 24.92
N SER A 55 -8.40 6.42 24.63
CA SER A 55 -7.59 5.40 25.30
C SER A 55 -6.10 5.45 24.92
N LEU A 56 -5.74 6.09 23.81
CA LEU A 56 -4.38 6.14 23.29
C LEU A 56 -3.56 7.31 23.85
N GLY A 57 -4.09 8.10 24.79
CA GLY A 57 -3.39 9.25 25.37
C GLY A 57 -3.06 10.38 24.37
N LEU A 58 -3.53 10.27 23.12
CA LEU A 58 -3.36 11.27 22.08
C LEU A 58 -4.29 12.44 22.36
N LYS A 59 -3.76 13.48 23.03
CA LYS A 59 -4.48 14.75 23.25
C LYS A 59 -4.94 15.30 21.90
N ARG A 60 -6.26 15.41 21.74
CA ARG A 60 -7.02 16.03 20.63
C ARG A 60 -6.20 17.08 19.86
N ARG A 61 -5.46 16.68 18.82
CA ARG A 61 -4.87 17.57 17.83
C ARG A 61 -4.38 16.76 16.64
N GLN A 62 -5.34 16.28 15.85
CA GLN A 62 -5.17 16.04 14.42
C GLN A 62 -6.58 15.90 13.85
N GLY A 63 -6.99 16.91 13.09
CA GLY A 63 -8.21 16.84 12.30
C GLY A 63 -8.14 15.62 11.41
N VAL A 64 -9.10 14.72 11.58
CA VAL A 64 -9.47 13.77 10.53
C VAL A 64 -9.93 14.62 9.36
N ALA A 65 -9.05 14.84 8.39
CA ALA A 65 -9.48 15.29 7.08
C ALA A 65 -10.35 14.17 6.51
N LEU A 66 -11.67 14.31 6.68
CA LEU A 66 -12.62 13.47 5.97
C LEU A 66 -12.37 13.73 4.48
N LYS A 67 -11.91 12.71 3.75
CA LYS A 67 -11.91 12.76 2.29
C LYS A 67 -13.37 12.84 1.86
N GLN A 68 -13.82 14.04 1.51
CA GLN A 68 -15.12 14.24 0.89
C GLN A 68 -15.05 13.68 -0.53
N GLU A 69 -15.99 12.81 -0.90
CA GLU A 69 -16.10 12.36 -2.29
C GLU A 69 -16.42 13.54 -3.20
N ALA A 70 -15.84 13.56 -4.40
CA ALA A 70 -16.14 14.59 -5.38
C ALA A 70 -17.62 14.51 -5.77
N PRO A 71 -18.36 15.63 -5.75
CA PRO A 71 -19.77 15.61 -6.14
C PRO A 71 -19.93 15.11 -7.58
N PRO A 72 -21.02 14.39 -7.89
CA PRO A 72 -21.23 13.85 -9.23
C PRO A 72 -21.25 14.99 -10.25
N PHE A 73 -20.52 14.81 -11.36
CA PHE A 73 -20.54 15.77 -12.46
C PHE A 73 -21.98 15.91 -12.96
N LYS A 74 -22.47 17.15 -13.11
CA LYS A 74 -23.66 17.39 -13.91
C LYS A 74 -23.21 17.51 -15.36
N ALA A 75 -23.61 16.56 -16.19
CA ALA A 75 -23.60 16.76 -17.63
C ALA A 75 -24.52 17.95 -17.93
N GLY A 76 -23.92 19.04 -18.42
CA GLY A 76 -24.64 20.09 -19.13
C GLY A 76 -24.58 19.81 -20.62
#